data_AF-A0A329TZ15-F1
#
_entry.id   AF-A0A329TZ15-F1
#
_cell.length_a   1.000
_cell.length_b   1.000
_cell.length_c   1.000
_cell.angle_alpha   90.00
_cell.angle_beta   90.00
_cell.angle_gamma   90.00
#
_symmetry.space_group_name_H-M   'P 1'
#
loop_
_entity.id
_entity.type
_entity.pdbx_description
1 polymer ?
#
loop_
_entity_poly.entity_id
_entity_poly.type
_entity_poly.pdbx_seq_one_letter_code
_entity_poly.pdbx_strand_id
1 'polypeptide(L)'
;MMPPLMVVTKKNASVLRKILRFFRKNHCAEIINGKKKVPAKYPALIIDDEADQASINTRESYDDQGKVLDDYNPTTINGLIRELLGVFECRSYIGYTATPFANIFIPPHIDDEKYGMDLFPRDFIYRAPRADQYIGAREFFGLGNNEDIPTMPLYRKIVDGANYLGKGTKSTDAVGELPKELKLAVKYFILSTAFRNCRGQRSKPNTMLVHMVRFVGQQNKIKQKILKYYNEEIENYIRFGDASIENEFRSIWEEDYVPTTDKMRVQFSKYMSGCNDVSWDNIWAETRRLIEDKEISVYSVNGKSEDVLLYKSHEGKPFNVIVIGGDKLSRGLTLEGLTVSYFTRSSNTYDALMQMGRWFGFRPGYLDACRLFTTPMLYTSFSHISMATEDLAAQFDFMNSVVQTPKDFGLRVASHPTLEITARNKLRTGQEFKRDFSCKLSQTRVFDIDGEQYDRNFEAVEDFLTAIKSCRVTQEQYQKTHGGRKAPGKHFFYQDVSAHDIANFFESYETSKTATRANSKYMADYIRTMNADGIGGVKTWTVCLINVSGHGKAFDIAGLRVDGGIYRKEGFGVDSYDTTCSIHTMTSADHEYLDYDNVAYEEVRELKEK
;
A
#
# COMPACT_ATOMS: atom_id res chain seq x y z
N MET A 1 -23.77 -35.23 -15.01
CA MET A 1 -23.51 -33.81 -14.71
C MET A 1 -22.77 -33.25 -15.92
N MET A 2 -23.27 -32.21 -16.59
CA MET A 2 -22.51 -31.60 -17.69
C MET A 2 -21.28 -30.91 -17.10
N PRO A 3 -20.08 -31.12 -17.66
CA PRO A 3 -18.88 -30.43 -17.20
C PRO A 3 -19.03 -28.92 -17.40
N PRO A 4 -18.45 -28.08 -16.51
CA PRO A 4 -18.51 -26.63 -16.68
C PRO A 4 -17.77 -26.21 -17.95
N LEU A 5 -18.37 -25.28 -18.71
CA LEU A 5 -17.70 -24.66 -19.84
C LEU A 5 -16.67 -23.64 -19.34
N MET A 6 -15.39 -23.91 -19.54
CA MET A 6 -14.30 -22.98 -19.20
C MET A 6 -13.80 -22.25 -20.45
N VAL A 7 -13.71 -20.93 -20.38
CA VAL A 7 -13.17 -20.09 -21.45
C VAL A 7 -12.03 -19.24 -20.89
N VAL A 8 -10.81 -19.43 -21.42
CA VAL A 8 -9.64 -18.62 -21.08
C VAL A 8 -9.31 -17.74 -22.28
N THR A 9 -9.34 -16.41 -22.09
CA THR A 9 -9.15 -15.45 -23.19
C THR A 9 -8.48 -14.17 -22.70
N LYS A 10 -7.73 -13.52 -23.60
CA LYS A 10 -7.25 -12.15 -23.37
C LYS A 10 -8.41 -11.16 -23.34
N LYS A 11 -8.27 -10.09 -22.55
CA LYS A 11 -9.13 -8.89 -22.56
C LYS A 11 -8.98 -8.08 -23.85
N ASN A 12 -9.46 -8.64 -24.95
CA ASN A 12 -9.40 -8.03 -26.27
C ASN A 12 -10.82 -7.80 -26.79
N ALA A 13 -11.09 -6.57 -27.27
CA ALA A 13 -12.43 -6.18 -27.71
C ALA A 13 -13.00 -7.09 -28.83
N SER A 14 -12.18 -7.54 -29.77
CA SER A 14 -12.63 -8.44 -30.85
C SER A 14 -13.08 -9.80 -30.29
N VAL A 15 -12.31 -10.35 -29.35
CA VAL A 15 -12.60 -11.65 -28.75
C VAL A 15 -13.82 -11.57 -27.83
N LEU A 16 -13.91 -10.55 -26.97
CA LEU A 16 -15.07 -10.33 -26.09
C LEU A 16 -16.37 -10.17 -26.88
N ARG A 17 -16.36 -9.44 -28.01
CA ARG A 17 -17.52 -9.34 -28.91
C ARG A 17 -17.94 -10.70 -29.48
N LYS A 18 -16.99 -11.58 -29.81
CA LYS A 18 -17.30 -12.93 -30.31
C LYS A 18 -17.92 -13.79 -29.21
N ILE A 19 -17.39 -13.74 -27.99
CA ILE A 19 -17.94 -14.46 -26.82
C ILE A 19 -19.36 -13.97 -26.50
N LEU A 20 -19.56 -12.66 -26.45
CA LEU A 20 -20.88 -12.06 -26.23
C LEU A 20 -21.89 -12.51 -27.30
N ARG A 21 -21.47 -12.50 -28.58
CA ARG A 21 -22.29 -12.99 -29.69
C ARG A 21 -22.60 -14.48 -29.56
N PHE A 22 -21.63 -15.29 -29.14
CA PHE A 22 -21.81 -16.73 -28.93
C PHE A 22 -22.92 -16.98 -27.89
N PHE A 23 -22.86 -16.37 -26.71
CA PHE A 23 -23.87 -16.58 -25.68
C PHE A 23 -25.24 -16.01 -26.05
N ARG A 24 -25.31 -14.84 -26.69
CA ARG A 24 -26.58 -14.28 -27.19
C ARG A 24 -27.23 -15.15 -28.28
N LYS A 25 -26.45 -15.88 -29.08
CA LYS A 25 -26.97 -16.76 -30.14
C LYS A 25 -27.14 -18.21 -29.71
N ASN A 26 -26.65 -18.58 -28.53
CA ASN A 26 -26.74 -19.95 -28.03
C ASN A 26 -28.22 -20.36 -27.86
N HIS A 27 -28.50 -21.65 -28.10
CA HIS A 27 -29.83 -22.22 -27.94
C HIS A 27 -30.30 -22.23 -26.48
N CYS A 28 -29.36 -22.16 -25.53
CA CYS A 28 -29.68 -22.06 -24.11
C CYS A 28 -30.17 -20.68 -23.69
N ALA A 29 -30.05 -19.65 -24.53
CA ALA A 29 -30.49 -18.31 -24.21
C ALA A 29 -31.98 -18.11 -24.53
N GLU A 30 -32.72 -17.66 -23.53
CA GLU A 30 -34.17 -17.49 -23.52
C GLU A 30 -34.50 -15.98 -23.44
N ILE A 31 -35.74 -15.58 -23.77
CA ILE A 31 -36.18 -14.18 -23.61
C ILE A 31 -36.67 -13.99 -22.18
N ILE A 32 -35.96 -13.17 -21.40
CA ILE A 32 -36.27 -12.86 -20.00
C ILE A 32 -36.34 -11.33 -19.86
N ASN A 33 -37.48 -10.80 -19.42
CA ASN A 33 -37.76 -9.36 -19.32
C ASN A 33 -37.45 -8.59 -20.63
N GLY A 34 -37.87 -9.14 -21.77
CA GLY A 34 -37.65 -8.55 -23.09
C GLY A 34 -36.20 -8.58 -23.61
N LYS A 35 -35.24 -9.12 -22.84
CA LYS A 35 -33.84 -9.24 -23.23
C LYS A 35 -33.47 -10.72 -23.38
N LYS A 36 -32.67 -11.05 -24.41
CA LYS A 36 -32.18 -12.42 -24.61
C LYS A 36 -31.05 -12.71 -23.60
N LYS A 37 -31.30 -13.63 -22.68
CA LYS A 37 -30.42 -13.96 -21.54
C LYS A 37 -30.22 -15.46 -21.39
N VAL A 38 -29.11 -15.84 -20.78
CA VAL A 38 -28.84 -17.19 -20.32
C VAL A 38 -29.50 -17.36 -18.93
N PRO A 39 -30.43 -18.33 -18.76
CA PRO A 39 -31.22 -18.51 -17.53
C PRO A 39 -30.39 -19.01 -16.35
N ALA A 40 -30.89 -18.82 -15.13
CA ALA A 40 -30.19 -19.14 -13.88
C ALA A 40 -29.71 -20.61 -13.74
N LYS A 41 -30.31 -21.56 -14.47
CA LYS A 41 -29.83 -22.96 -14.57
C LYS A 41 -28.41 -23.09 -15.15
N TYR A 42 -27.91 -22.05 -15.81
CA TYR A 42 -26.56 -21.96 -16.37
C TYR A 42 -25.83 -20.73 -15.80
N PRO A 43 -25.38 -20.79 -14.52
CA PRO A 43 -24.72 -19.67 -13.86
C PRO A 43 -23.34 -19.39 -14.49
N ALA A 44 -22.92 -18.13 -14.44
CA ALA A 44 -21.61 -17.70 -14.92
C ALA A 44 -20.74 -17.11 -13.81
N LEU A 45 -19.48 -17.54 -13.75
CA LEU A 45 -18.43 -16.90 -12.98
C LEU A 45 -17.44 -16.24 -13.94
N ILE A 46 -17.27 -14.93 -13.82
CA ILE A 46 -16.29 -14.16 -14.59
C ILE A 46 -15.17 -13.74 -13.65
N ILE A 47 -13.97 -14.26 -13.92
CA ILE A 47 -12.75 -13.86 -13.21
C ILE A 47 -11.97 -12.91 -14.11
N ASP A 48 -11.79 -11.69 -13.64
CA ASP A 48 -11.03 -10.66 -14.32
C ASP A 48 -9.65 -10.50 -13.69
N ASP A 49 -8.66 -11.17 -14.29
CA ASP A 49 -7.25 -11.03 -13.92
C ASP A 49 -6.70 -9.66 -14.34
N GLU A 50 -5.91 -9.02 -13.48
CA GLU A 50 -5.41 -7.64 -13.65
C GLU A 50 -6.57 -6.64 -13.83
N ALA A 51 -7.56 -6.71 -12.94
CA ALA A 51 -8.79 -5.92 -12.99
C ALA A 51 -8.57 -4.39 -12.94
N ASP A 52 -7.43 -3.94 -12.44
CA ASP A 52 -7.00 -2.54 -12.37
C ASP A 52 -6.58 -1.97 -13.74
N GLN A 53 -6.40 -2.82 -14.76
CA GLN A 53 -5.89 -2.40 -16.06
C GLN A 53 -6.98 -1.98 -17.05
N ALA A 54 -7.49 -2.93 -17.83
CA ALA A 54 -8.33 -2.66 -19.00
C ALA A 54 -9.82 -2.54 -18.67
N SER A 55 -10.22 -3.03 -17.50
CA SER A 55 -11.62 -3.13 -17.07
C SER A 55 -12.10 -1.86 -16.39
N ILE A 56 -11.18 -1.01 -15.92
CA ILE A 56 -11.50 0.32 -15.39
C ILE A 56 -12.03 1.21 -16.53
N ASN A 57 -13.17 1.86 -16.29
CA ASN A 57 -13.66 2.90 -17.18
C ASN A 57 -12.84 4.19 -16.99
N THR A 58 -12.14 4.62 -18.04
CA THR A 58 -11.35 5.86 -18.02
C THR A 58 -12.02 7.04 -18.72
N ARG A 59 -13.26 6.86 -19.20
CA ARG A 59 -14.07 7.93 -19.81
C ARG A 59 -14.91 8.63 -18.74
N GLU A 60 -15.28 9.87 -19.04
CA GLU A 60 -16.15 10.64 -18.15
C GLU A 60 -17.50 9.98 -17.98
N SER A 61 -18.00 10.05 -16.75
CA SER A 61 -19.19 9.34 -16.33
C SER A 61 -20.27 10.25 -15.77
N TYR A 62 -19.88 11.42 -15.26
CA TYR A 62 -20.77 12.38 -14.61
C TYR A 62 -20.60 13.77 -15.22
N ASP A 63 -21.68 14.56 -15.18
CA ASP A 63 -21.62 16.00 -15.40
C ASP A 63 -21.15 16.76 -14.15
N ASP A 64 -21.06 18.09 -14.25
CA ASP A 64 -20.64 18.97 -13.15
C ASP A 64 -21.58 18.94 -11.93
N GLN A 65 -22.79 18.38 -12.09
CA GLN A 65 -23.80 18.24 -11.04
C GLN A 65 -23.80 16.83 -10.41
N GLY A 66 -22.92 15.93 -10.87
CA GLY A 66 -22.81 14.56 -10.37
C GLY A 66 -23.87 13.60 -10.94
N LYS A 67 -24.60 13.99 -11.99
CA LYS A 67 -25.53 13.10 -12.71
C LYS A 67 -24.79 12.36 -13.82
N VAL A 68 -25.17 11.11 -14.09
CA VAL A 68 -24.61 10.33 -15.21
C VAL A 68 -24.88 11.06 -16.53
N LEU A 69 -23.84 11.19 -17.38
CA LEU A 69 -23.94 11.87 -18.67
C LEU A 69 -25.04 11.25 -19.55
N ASP A 70 -25.84 12.10 -20.22
CA ASP A 70 -26.91 11.62 -21.10
C ASP A 70 -26.36 10.85 -22.32
N ASP A 71 -25.13 11.13 -22.75
CA ASP A 71 -24.39 10.43 -23.81
C ASP A 71 -23.34 9.44 -23.28
N TYR A 72 -23.51 8.96 -22.04
CA TYR A 72 -22.58 8.07 -21.37
C TYR A 72 -22.16 6.87 -22.22
N ASN A 73 -20.85 6.72 -22.39
CA ASN A 73 -20.28 5.64 -23.18
C ASN A 73 -18.95 5.17 -22.58
N PRO A 74 -18.92 4.04 -21.83
CA PRO A 74 -17.72 3.58 -21.15
C PRO A 74 -16.62 3.18 -22.14
N THR A 75 -15.42 2.90 -21.61
CA THR A 75 -14.36 2.29 -22.42
C THR A 75 -14.83 0.96 -23.00
N THR A 76 -14.33 0.61 -24.19
CA THR A 76 -14.81 -0.56 -24.93
C THR A 76 -14.71 -1.87 -24.15
N ILE A 77 -13.63 -2.08 -23.40
CA ILE A 77 -13.46 -3.32 -22.62
C ILE A 77 -14.39 -3.34 -21.40
N ASN A 78 -14.48 -2.25 -20.63
CA ASN A 78 -15.42 -2.11 -19.52
C ASN A 78 -16.86 -2.40 -19.97
N GLY A 79 -17.32 -1.74 -21.04
CA GLY A 79 -18.66 -1.95 -21.58
C GLY A 79 -18.92 -3.38 -22.03
N LEU A 80 -17.96 -4.04 -22.68
CA LEU A 80 -18.11 -5.43 -23.11
C LEU A 80 -18.17 -6.44 -21.94
N ILE A 81 -17.42 -6.20 -20.86
CA ILE A 81 -17.48 -7.04 -19.65
C ILE A 81 -18.85 -6.87 -18.97
N ARG A 82 -19.31 -5.61 -18.83
CA ARG A 82 -20.63 -5.30 -18.26
C ARG A 82 -21.78 -5.87 -19.09
N GLU A 83 -21.72 -5.78 -20.41
CA GLU A 83 -22.67 -6.44 -21.31
C GLU A 83 -22.64 -7.97 -21.18
N LEU A 84 -21.44 -8.57 -21.05
CA LEU A 84 -21.29 -10.00 -20.88
C LEU A 84 -21.92 -10.48 -19.57
N LEU A 85 -21.70 -9.75 -18.47
CA LEU A 85 -22.43 -9.97 -17.22
C LEU A 85 -23.95 -9.86 -17.48
N GLY A 86 -24.38 -8.80 -18.16
CA GLY A 86 -25.78 -8.54 -18.55
C GLY A 86 -26.49 -9.70 -19.27
N VAL A 87 -25.75 -10.57 -19.97
CA VAL A 87 -26.30 -11.73 -20.68
C VAL A 87 -26.74 -12.85 -19.73
N PHE A 88 -26.15 -13.01 -18.55
CA PHE A 88 -26.49 -14.08 -17.63
C PHE A 88 -27.44 -13.59 -16.54
N GLU A 89 -28.46 -14.37 -16.21
CA GLU A 89 -29.38 -14.11 -15.10
C GLU A 89 -28.71 -14.35 -13.73
N CYS A 90 -28.05 -15.50 -13.58
CA CYS A 90 -27.23 -15.81 -12.40
C CYS A 90 -25.75 -15.63 -12.75
N ARG A 91 -25.08 -14.71 -12.06
CA ARG A 91 -23.71 -14.30 -12.39
C ARG A 91 -22.92 -13.81 -11.19
N SER A 92 -21.61 -14.02 -11.23
CA SER A 92 -20.65 -13.44 -10.30
C SER A 92 -19.46 -12.87 -11.07
N TYR A 93 -18.94 -11.74 -10.60
CA TYR A 93 -17.74 -11.10 -11.12
C TYR A 93 -16.71 -11.01 -10.00
N ILE A 94 -15.49 -11.49 -10.26
CA ILE A 94 -14.36 -11.40 -9.34
C ILE A 94 -13.24 -10.67 -10.05
N GLY A 95 -12.93 -9.45 -9.61
CA GLY A 95 -11.72 -8.75 -10.00
C GLY A 95 -10.53 -9.28 -9.19
N TYR A 96 -9.50 -9.77 -9.86
CA TYR A 96 -8.26 -10.23 -9.24
C TYR A 96 -7.12 -9.30 -9.63
N THR A 97 -6.43 -8.71 -8.66
CA THR A 97 -5.29 -7.81 -8.91
C THR A 97 -4.38 -7.75 -7.70
N ALA A 98 -3.10 -7.48 -7.94
CA ALA A 98 -2.12 -7.16 -6.91
C ALA A 98 -2.17 -5.69 -6.47
N THR A 99 -2.76 -4.80 -7.27
CA THR A 99 -2.78 -3.35 -7.04
C THR A 99 -4.21 -2.81 -7.19
N PRO A 100 -5.05 -2.90 -6.13
CA PRO A 100 -6.47 -2.56 -6.22
C PRO A 100 -6.74 -1.04 -6.19
N PHE A 101 -5.71 -0.19 -6.30
CA PHE A 101 -5.84 1.26 -6.12
C PHE A 101 -6.87 1.85 -7.08
N ALA A 102 -6.84 1.53 -8.37
CA ALA A 102 -7.84 2.02 -9.31
C ALA A 102 -9.26 1.45 -9.07
N ASN A 103 -9.36 0.21 -8.59
CA ASN A 103 -10.64 -0.48 -8.43
C ASN A 103 -11.51 0.14 -7.33
N ILE A 104 -10.90 0.58 -6.23
CA ILE A 104 -11.62 1.21 -5.12
C ILE A 104 -12.13 2.62 -5.46
N PHE A 105 -11.66 3.21 -6.57
CA PHE A 105 -12.14 4.51 -7.08
C PHE A 105 -13.09 4.37 -8.28
N ILE A 106 -13.53 3.15 -8.63
CA ILE A 106 -14.61 2.98 -9.61
C ILE A 106 -15.89 3.59 -9.02
N PRO A 107 -16.67 4.36 -9.81
CA PRO A 107 -17.91 4.93 -9.31
C PRO A 107 -18.90 3.86 -8.81
N PRO A 108 -19.35 3.89 -7.54
CA PRO A 108 -20.18 2.84 -6.96
C PRO A 108 -21.66 2.89 -7.38
N HIS A 109 -22.11 4.01 -7.96
CA HIS A 109 -23.53 4.29 -8.24
C HIS A 109 -23.87 4.42 -9.73
N ILE A 110 -22.95 4.08 -10.64
CA ILE A 110 -23.30 4.01 -12.06
C ILE A 110 -24.17 2.78 -12.29
N ASP A 111 -25.42 3.02 -12.70
CA ASP A 111 -26.35 2.03 -13.23
C ASP A 111 -26.91 2.55 -14.55
N ASP A 112 -26.43 1.99 -15.66
CA ASP A 112 -26.77 2.42 -17.01
C ASP A 112 -27.74 1.42 -17.67
N GLU A 113 -28.74 1.90 -18.42
CA GLU A 113 -29.76 1.02 -19.01
C GLU A 113 -29.19 0.00 -20.02
N LYS A 114 -28.11 0.37 -20.72
CA LYS A 114 -27.49 -0.41 -21.80
C LYS A 114 -26.44 -1.37 -21.27
N TYR A 115 -25.55 -0.90 -20.40
CA TYR A 115 -24.39 -1.63 -19.89
C TYR A 115 -24.66 -2.25 -18.51
N GLY A 116 -25.64 -1.76 -17.74
CA GLY A 116 -25.90 -2.15 -16.36
C GLY A 116 -24.96 -1.46 -15.37
N MET A 117 -24.80 -2.04 -14.18
CA MET A 117 -23.91 -1.49 -13.16
C MET A 117 -22.42 -1.53 -13.55
N ASP A 118 -21.61 -0.59 -13.06
CA ASP A 118 -20.14 -0.63 -13.23
C ASP A 118 -19.48 -1.65 -12.28
N LEU A 119 -18.17 -1.85 -12.44
CA LEU A 119 -17.38 -2.94 -11.86
C LEU A 119 -16.79 -2.60 -10.48
N PHE A 120 -17.37 -1.65 -9.75
CA PHE A 120 -16.96 -1.36 -8.37
C PHE A 120 -17.14 -2.61 -7.49
N PRO A 121 -16.15 -2.98 -6.65
CA PRO A 121 -16.22 -4.18 -5.80
C PRO A 121 -17.18 -3.99 -4.62
N ARG A 122 -18.46 -3.79 -4.91
CA ARG A 122 -19.48 -3.38 -3.93
C ARG A 122 -19.77 -4.42 -2.84
N ASP A 123 -19.58 -5.70 -3.14
CA ASP A 123 -20.07 -6.79 -2.30
C ASP A 123 -19.00 -7.23 -1.28
N PHE A 124 -17.73 -7.32 -1.70
CA PHE A 124 -16.61 -7.67 -0.82
C PHE A 124 -15.26 -7.28 -1.43
N ILE A 125 -14.25 -7.14 -0.57
CA ILE A 125 -12.83 -7.19 -0.94
C ILE A 125 -12.16 -8.19 -0.03
N TYR A 126 -11.52 -9.19 -0.64
CA TYR A 126 -10.82 -10.23 0.10
C TYR A 126 -9.30 -10.09 -0.14
N ARG A 127 -8.57 -9.80 0.93
CA ARG A 127 -7.11 -9.85 0.93
C ARG A 127 -6.68 -11.30 1.07
N ALA A 128 -6.10 -11.86 0.01
CA ALA A 128 -5.52 -13.20 0.10
C ALA A 128 -4.42 -13.23 1.18
N PRO A 129 -4.38 -14.26 2.04
CA PRO A 129 -3.37 -14.35 3.08
C PRO A 129 -1.98 -14.38 2.45
N ARG A 130 -1.06 -13.65 3.08
CA ARG A 130 0.30 -13.56 2.61
C ARG A 130 1.06 -14.83 3.00
N ALA A 131 1.71 -15.48 2.04
CA ALA A 131 2.60 -16.60 2.34
C ALA A 131 3.83 -16.12 3.14
N ASP A 132 4.23 -16.87 4.16
CA ASP A 132 5.27 -16.49 5.13
C ASP A 132 6.63 -16.12 4.50
N GLN A 133 7.01 -16.85 3.45
CA GLN A 133 8.27 -16.68 2.72
C GLN A 133 8.18 -15.70 1.53
N TYR A 134 6.99 -15.13 1.26
CA TYR A 134 6.85 -14.14 0.20
C TYR A 134 7.54 -12.84 0.61
N ILE A 135 8.25 -12.21 -0.32
CA ILE A 135 8.99 -10.97 -0.09
C ILE A 135 8.31 -9.86 -0.89
N GLY A 136 7.85 -8.82 -0.21
CA GLY A 136 7.09 -7.71 -0.78
C GLY A 136 7.79 -6.37 -0.59
N ALA A 137 7.04 -5.29 -0.83
CA ALA A 137 7.54 -3.93 -0.64
C ALA A 137 7.95 -3.66 0.80
N ARG A 138 7.21 -4.20 1.77
CA ARG A 138 7.47 -4.06 3.21
C ARG A 138 8.88 -4.51 3.61
N GLU A 139 9.36 -5.65 3.13
CA GLU A 139 10.68 -6.16 3.52
C GLU A 139 11.82 -5.42 2.83
N PHE A 140 11.62 -5.00 1.58
CA PHE A 140 12.65 -4.27 0.82
C PHE A 140 12.78 -2.80 1.23
N PHE A 141 11.66 -2.16 1.55
CA PHE A 141 11.59 -0.69 1.69
C PHE A 141 11.02 -0.21 3.02
N GLY A 142 10.57 -1.11 3.89
CA GLY A 142 9.95 -0.77 5.17
C GLY A 142 8.56 -0.15 4.99
N LEU A 143 8.13 0.60 6.02
CA LEU A 143 6.86 1.35 6.03
C LEU A 143 7.11 2.85 6.25
N GLY A 144 8.18 3.40 5.68
CA GLY A 144 8.64 4.77 5.90
C GLY A 144 9.88 4.83 6.80
N ASN A 145 10.12 5.99 7.42
CA ASN A 145 11.31 6.27 8.24
C ASN A 145 11.24 5.69 9.67
N ASN A 146 10.40 4.68 9.90
CA ASN A 146 10.30 4.04 11.20
C ASN A 146 11.51 3.10 11.38
N GLU A 147 12.54 3.55 12.11
CA GLU A 147 13.81 2.83 12.30
C GLU A 147 13.62 1.44 12.94
N ASP A 148 12.46 1.19 13.55
CA ASP A 148 12.11 -0.06 14.23
C ASP A 148 11.73 -1.22 13.27
N ILE A 149 11.45 -0.94 11.99
CA ILE A 149 11.15 -2.00 11.01
C ILE A 149 12.39 -2.23 10.14
N PRO A 150 13.18 -3.29 10.40
CA PRO A 150 14.39 -3.55 9.63
C PRO A 150 14.03 -3.79 8.16
N THR A 151 14.81 -3.18 7.27
CA THR A 151 14.73 -3.41 5.81
C THR A 151 15.84 -4.35 5.37
N MET A 152 15.54 -5.18 4.37
CA MET A 152 16.53 -6.11 3.84
C MET A 152 17.72 -5.33 3.25
N PRO A 153 18.98 -5.64 3.62
CA PRO A 153 20.17 -4.93 3.15
C PRO A 153 20.55 -5.28 1.69
N LEU A 154 19.58 -5.36 0.79
CA LEU A 154 19.74 -5.74 -0.62
C LEU A 154 19.76 -4.53 -1.56
N TYR A 155 19.47 -3.33 -1.06
CA TYR A 155 19.47 -2.07 -1.82
C TYR A 155 20.89 -1.52 -2.03
N ARG A 156 21.21 -1.12 -3.27
CA ARG A 156 22.43 -0.43 -3.66
C ARG A 156 22.08 0.88 -4.38
N LYS A 157 22.73 1.96 -3.95
CA LYS A 157 22.44 3.32 -4.43
C LYS A 157 22.99 3.55 -5.83
N ILE A 158 22.17 4.09 -6.71
CA ILE A 158 22.59 4.68 -7.99
C ILE A 158 22.66 6.20 -7.83
N VAL A 159 23.83 6.78 -8.05
CA VAL A 159 24.05 8.24 -7.98
C VAL A 159 24.40 8.81 -9.35
N ASP A 160 25.46 8.33 -9.97
CA ASP A 160 25.95 8.88 -11.24
C ASP A 160 25.04 8.45 -12.39
N GLY A 161 24.59 7.19 -12.36
CA GLY A 161 23.62 6.65 -13.30
C GLY A 161 22.18 7.16 -13.12
N ALA A 162 21.88 7.99 -12.11
CA ALA A 162 20.51 8.36 -11.77
C ALA A 162 19.79 9.14 -12.90
N ASN A 163 20.54 9.97 -13.62
CA ASN A 163 20.03 10.79 -14.74
C ASN A 163 20.33 10.17 -16.11
N TYR A 164 21.00 9.00 -16.15
CA TYR A 164 21.34 8.34 -17.41
C TYR A 164 20.07 7.84 -18.12
N LEU A 165 19.73 8.49 -19.23
CA LEU A 165 18.48 8.25 -19.98
C LEU A 165 17.23 8.36 -19.08
N GLY A 166 17.24 9.35 -18.17
CA GLY A 166 16.21 9.57 -17.17
C GLY A 166 14.90 10.17 -17.71
N LYS A 167 14.13 10.79 -16.81
CA LYS A 167 12.83 11.39 -17.14
C LYS A 167 13.00 12.51 -18.17
N GLY A 168 12.24 12.46 -19.26
CA GLY A 168 12.29 13.45 -20.35
C GLY A 168 13.17 13.06 -21.53
N THR A 169 13.93 11.96 -21.45
CA THR A 169 14.71 11.44 -22.59
C THR A 169 13.81 11.18 -23.80
N LYS A 170 14.28 11.65 -24.96
CA LYS A 170 13.68 11.44 -26.28
C LYS A 170 14.29 10.19 -26.94
N SER A 171 13.57 9.61 -27.88
CA SER A 171 14.04 8.43 -28.64
C SER A 171 15.31 8.72 -29.48
N THR A 172 15.54 10.00 -29.81
CA THR A 172 16.68 10.49 -30.60
C THR A 172 17.93 10.75 -29.77
N ASP A 173 17.81 10.82 -28.44
CA ASP A 173 18.94 11.15 -27.58
C ASP A 173 20.02 10.07 -27.66
N ALA A 174 21.28 10.49 -27.65
CA ALA A 174 22.42 9.61 -27.73
C ALA A 174 22.55 8.74 -26.46
N VAL A 175 23.01 7.50 -26.64
CA VAL A 175 23.34 6.59 -25.55
C VAL A 175 24.82 6.78 -25.22
N GLY A 176 25.09 7.45 -24.10
CA GLY A 176 26.46 7.72 -23.63
C GLY A 176 27.18 6.48 -23.09
N GLU A 177 28.31 6.68 -22.42
CA GLU A 177 29.02 5.60 -21.73
C GLU A 177 28.20 4.99 -20.59
N LEU A 178 28.43 3.70 -20.30
CA LEU A 178 27.70 3.01 -19.25
C LEU A 178 28.05 3.63 -17.89
N PRO A 179 27.05 3.96 -17.04
CA PRO A 179 27.31 4.41 -15.69
C PRO A 179 28.13 3.41 -14.88
N LYS A 180 28.94 3.90 -13.94
CA LYS A 180 29.78 3.05 -13.07
C LYS A 180 28.93 2.03 -12.31
N GLU A 181 27.75 2.40 -11.84
CA GLU A 181 26.87 1.51 -11.09
C GLU A 181 26.24 0.42 -11.98
N LEU A 182 26.06 0.69 -13.28
CA LEU A 182 25.59 -0.33 -14.22
C LEU A 182 26.70 -1.34 -14.54
N LYS A 183 27.94 -0.86 -14.75
CA LYS A 183 29.12 -1.74 -14.87
C LYS A 183 29.28 -2.61 -13.61
N LEU A 184 29.16 -2.00 -12.44
CA LEU A 184 29.21 -2.70 -11.15
C LEU A 184 28.10 -3.75 -11.04
N ALA A 185 26.85 -3.42 -11.39
CA ALA A 185 25.73 -4.35 -11.34
C ALA A 185 25.94 -5.60 -12.24
N VAL A 186 26.64 -5.46 -13.37
CA VAL A 186 27.02 -6.61 -14.22
C VAL A 186 28.01 -7.53 -13.49
N LYS A 187 29.03 -6.99 -12.81
CA LYS A 187 29.94 -7.80 -11.97
C LYS A 187 29.19 -8.52 -10.84
N TYR A 188 28.28 -7.81 -10.18
CA TYR A 188 27.40 -8.40 -9.17
C TYR A 188 26.59 -9.57 -9.71
N PHE A 189 26.03 -9.46 -10.93
CA PHE A 189 25.27 -10.55 -11.54
C PHE A 189 26.12 -11.80 -11.78
N ILE A 190 27.37 -11.63 -12.23
CA ILE A 190 28.31 -12.74 -12.41
C ILE A 190 28.61 -13.41 -11.06
N LEU A 191 28.91 -12.61 -10.03
CA LEU A 191 29.11 -13.12 -8.66
C LEU A 191 27.88 -13.83 -8.11
N SER A 192 26.68 -13.25 -8.26
CA SER A 192 25.43 -13.89 -7.85
C SER A 192 25.22 -15.22 -8.57
N THR A 193 25.60 -15.30 -9.86
CA THR A 193 25.51 -16.54 -10.64
C THR A 193 26.42 -17.61 -10.06
N ALA A 194 27.70 -17.30 -9.86
CA ALA A 194 28.66 -18.25 -9.30
C ALA A 194 28.24 -18.70 -7.90
N PHE A 195 27.84 -17.76 -7.05
CA PHE A 195 27.38 -18.04 -5.70
C PHE A 195 26.16 -18.97 -5.68
N ARG A 196 25.17 -18.74 -6.54
CA ARG A 196 24.01 -19.63 -6.69
C ARG A 196 24.38 -21.00 -7.23
N ASN A 197 25.31 -21.08 -8.17
CA ASN A 197 25.77 -22.35 -8.72
C ASN A 197 26.49 -23.20 -7.66
N CYS A 198 27.31 -22.59 -6.81
CA CYS A 198 27.94 -23.26 -5.67
C CYS A 198 26.91 -23.79 -4.66
N ARG A 199 25.69 -23.26 -4.65
CA ARG A 199 24.54 -23.75 -3.86
C ARG A 199 23.68 -24.79 -4.60
N GLY A 200 24.17 -25.34 -5.71
CA GLY A 200 23.49 -26.38 -6.48
C GLY A 200 22.39 -25.86 -7.42
N GLN A 201 22.34 -24.55 -7.69
CA GLN A 201 21.32 -23.96 -8.56
C GLN A 201 21.74 -23.80 -10.04
N ARG A 202 22.76 -24.53 -10.49
CA ARG A 202 23.33 -24.40 -11.85
C ARG A 202 22.32 -24.60 -12.98
N SER A 203 21.35 -25.50 -12.82
CA SER A 203 20.29 -25.76 -13.82
C SER A 203 19.01 -24.95 -13.57
N LYS A 204 19.05 -23.95 -12.69
CA LYS A 204 17.95 -23.02 -12.46
C LYS A 204 18.23 -21.73 -13.23
N PRO A 205 17.19 -21.06 -13.78
CA PRO A 205 17.38 -19.75 -14.37
C PRO A 205 18.02 -18.76 -13.40
N ASN A 206 18.86 -17.87 -13.94
CA ASN A 206 19.41 -16.72 -13.25
C ASN A 206 19.31 -15.48 -14.12
N THR A 207 18.66 -14.44 -13.60
CA THR A 207 18.33 -13.26 -14.39
C THR A 207 18.83 -11.99 -13.74
N MET A 208 19.44 -11.11 -14.55
CA MET A 208 19.60 -9.70 -14.23
C MET A 208 18.61 -8.87 -15.04
N LEU A 209 17.94 -7.92 -14.40
CA LEU A 209 17.06 -6.95 -15.06
C LEU A 209 17.76 -5.60 -15.18
N VAL A 210 17.85 -5.06 -16.39
CA VAL A 210 18.25 -3.66 -16.65
C VAL A 210 17.03 -2.90 -17.17
N HIS A 211 16.46 -2.06 -16.31
CA HIS A 211 15.25 -1.31 -16.61
C HIS A 211 15.47 0.20 -16.40
N MET A 212 15.85 0.87 -17.48
CA MET A 212 16.21 2.29 -17.47
C MET A 212 15.37 3.12 -18.44
N VAL A 213 15.16 2.62 -19.66
CA VAL A 213 14.57 3.40 -20.76
C VAL A 213 13.48 2.62 -21.49
N ARG A 214 12.49 3.33 -22.03
CA ARG A 214 11.34 2.72 -22.74
C ARG A 214 11.59 2.41 -24.22
N PHE A 215 12.58 3.07 -24.84
CA PHE A 215 12.78 3.03 -26.29
C PHE A 215 13.66 1.86 -26.72
N VAL A 216 13.11 0.99 -27.58
CA VAL A 216 13.79 -0.22 -28.11
C VAL A 216 15.14 0.09 -28.76
N GLY A 217 15.23 1.18 -29.53
CA GLY A 217 16.49 1.58 -30.17
C GLY A 217 17.61 1.88 -29.17
N GLN A 218 17.29 2.55 -28.07
CA GLN A 218 18.26 2.83 -27.00
C GLN A 218 18.58 1.56 -26.20
N GLN A 219 17.61 0.70 -25.93
CA GLN A 219 17.81 -0.60 -25.28
C GLN A 219 18.81 -1.48 -26.07
N ASN A 220 18.70 -1.52 -27.40
CA ASN A 220 19.63 -2.28 -28.24
C ASN A 220 21.06 -1.70 -28.21
N LYS A 221 21.21 -0.37 -28.15
CA LYS A 221 22.52 0.27 -27.97
C LYS A 221 23.13 -0.04 -26.60
N ILE A 222 22.32 -0.02 -25.54
CA ILE A 222 22.74 -0.43 -24.19
C ILE A 222 23.19 -1.89 -24.20
N LYS A 223 22.44 -2.79 -24.85
CA LYS A 223 22.82 -4.19 -25.03
C LYS A 223 24.22 -4.32 -25.64
N GLN A 224 24.48 -3.61 -26.74
CA GLN A 224 25.78 -3.64 -27.40
C GLN A 224 26.90 -3.14 -26.48
N LYS A 225 26.66 -2.06 -25.74
CA LYS A 225 27.64 -1.51 -24.77
C LYS A 225 27.90 -2.47 -23.60
N ILE A 226 26.87 -3.14 -23.07
CA ILE A 226 27.02 -4.15 -22.01
C ILE A 226 27.80 -5.36 -22.53
N LEU A 227 27.51 -5.84 -23.75
CA LEU A 227 28.27 -6.93 -24.37
C LEU A 227 29.74 -6.54 -24.58
N LYS A 228 29.99 -5.31 -25.05
CA LYS A 228 31.34 -4.78 -25.20
C LYS A 228 32.08 -4.79 -23.86
N TYR A 229 31.46 -4.22 -22.82
CA TYR A 229 32.01 -4.20 -21.45
C TYR A 229 32.29 -5.60 -20.92
N TYR A 230 31.33 -6.52 -21.05
CA TYR A 230 31.47 -7.89 -20.60
C TYR A 230 32.63 -8.61 -21.33
N ASN A 231 32.70 -8.52 -22.65
CA ASN A 231 33.73 -9.20 -23.43
C ASN A 231 35.13 -8.59 -23.19
N GLU A 232 35.24 -7.27 -23.29
CA GLU A 232 36.54 -6.58 -23.32
C GLU A 232 37.10 -6.32 -21.92
N GLU A 233 36.26 -6.01 -20.93
CA GLU A 233 36.68 -5.61 -19.58
C GLU A 233 36.48 -6.70 -18.52
N ILE A 234 35.73 -7.77 -18.78
CA ILE A 234 35.54 -8.86 -17.81
C ILE A 234 36.08 -10.19 -18.35
N GLU A 235 35.53 -10.70 -19.46
CA GLU A 235 35.89 -12.00 -20.02
C GLU A 235 37.37 -12.06 -20.38
N ASN A 236 37.90 -11.06 -21.10
CA ASN A 236 39.31 -11.01 -21.47
C ASN A 236 40.23 -10.99 -20.25
N TYR A 237 39.98 -10.10 -19.28
CA TYR A 237 40.83 -9.97 -18.09
C TYR A 237 40.84 -11.26 -17.25
N ILE A 238 39.70 -11.93 -17.11
CA ILE A 238 39.61 -13.22 -16.40
C ILE A 238 40.37 -14.31 -17.16
N ARG A 239 40.19 -14.41 -18.49
CA ARG A 239 40.87 -15.41 -19.33
C ARG A 239 42.38 -15.24 -19.38
N PHE A 240 42.87 -14.01 -19.33
CA PHE A 240 44.31 -13.70 -19.29
C PHE A 240 44.89 -13.76 -17.87
N GLY A 241 44.10 -14.08 -16.86
CA GLY A 241 44.57 -14.24 -15.48
C GLY A 241 45.03 -12.93 -14.83
N ASP A 242 44.40 -11.80 -15.18
CA ASP A 242 44.72 -10.51 -14.58
C ASP A 242 44.31 -10.48 -13.10
N ALA A 243 45.26 -10.21 -12.20
CA ALA A 243 44.99 -10.18 -10.76
C ALA A 243 44.07 -9.02 -10.35
N SER A 244 43.99 -7.94 -11.13
CA SER A 244 43.15 -6.77 -10.82
C SER A 244 41.66 -7.12 -10.85
N ILE A 245 41.20 -7.89 -11.84
CA ILE A 245 39.79 -8.28 -11.95
C ILE A 245 39.39 -9.25 -10.83
N GLU A 246 40.28 -10.16 -10.41
CA GLU A 246 40.04 -11.01 -9.24
C GLU A 246 39.90 -10.18 -7.97
N ASN A 247 40.80 -9.22 -7.75
CA ASN A 247 40.75 -8.33 -6.60
C ASN A 247 39.46 -7.50 -6.57
N GLU A 248 39.01 -6.98 -7.72
CA GLU A 248 37.75 -6.24 -7.80
C GLU A 248 36.53 -7.11 -7.43
N PHE A 249 36.49 -8.36 -7.90
CA PHE A 249 35.43 -9.30 -7.53
C PHE A 249 35.52 -9.71 -6.05
N ARG A 250 36.74 -9.90 -5.52
CA ARG A 250 36.98 -10.21 -4.10
C ARG A 250 36.52 -9.07 -3.21
N SER A 251 36.85 -7.83 -3.54
CA SER A 251 36.37 -6.65 -2.81
C SER A 251 34.84 -6.59 -2.78
N ILE A 252 34.16 -6.84 -3.90
CA ILE A 252 32.68 -6.93 -3.91
C ILE A 252 32.19 -8.03 -2.97
N TRP A 253 32.83 -9.20 -2.98
CA TRP A 253 32.43 -10.31 -2.12
C TRP A 253 32.58 -9.98 -0.62
N GLU A 254 33.75 -9.50 -0.23
CA GLU A 254 34.12 -9.24 1.17
C GLU A 254 33.42 -8.00 1.73
N GLU A 255 33.34 -6.92 0.96
CA GLU A 255 32.76 -5.65 1.43
C GLU A 255 31.23 -5.62 1.34
N ASP A 256 30.62 -6.49 0.51
CA ASP A 256 29.18 -6.48 0.26
C ASP A 256 28.47 -7.78 0.58
N TYR A 257 28.86 -8.90 -0.05
CA TYR A 257 28.12 -10.16 0.06
C TYR A 257 28.21 -10.77 1.45
N VAL A 258 29.41 -10.82 2.03
CA VAL A 258 29.63 -11.33 3.39
C VAL A 258 28.79 -10.54 4.41
N PRO A 259 28.94 -9.20 4.56
CA PRO A 259 28.18 -8.47 5.57
C PRO A 259 26.67 -8.44 5.29
N THR A 260 26.24 -8.49 4.01
CA THR A 260 24.82 -8.60 3.67
C THR A 260 24.25 -9.95 4.11
N THR A 261 24.97 -11.04 3.86
CA THR A 261 24.54 -12.40 4.24
C THR A 261 24.44 -12.53 5.75
N ASP A 262 25.40 -12.01 6.50
CA ASP A 262 25.38 -12.01 7.96
C ASP A 262 24.19 -11.23 8.52
N LYS A 263 23.95 -10.00 8.02
CA LYS A 263 22.77 -9.21 8.41
C LYS A 263 21.47 -9.92 8.08
N MET A 264 21.37 -10.57 6.91
CA MET A 264 20.20 -11.36 6.53
C MET A 264 19.99 -12.55 7.46
N ARG A 265 21.04 -13.24 7.92
CA ARG A 265 20.94 -14.33 8.88
C ARG A 265 20.44 -13.87 10.25
N VAL A 266 20.90 -12.71 10.71
CA VAL A 266 20.52 -12.17 12.02
C VAL A 266 19.11 -11.60 12.01
N GLN A 267 18.79 -10.73 11.05
CA GLN A 267 17.53 -9.95 11.06
C GLN A 267 16.40 -10.61 10.23
N PHE A 268 16.73 -11.51 9.31
CA PHE A 268 15.80 -12.08 8.32
C PHE A 268 15.93 -13.60 8.23
N SER A 269 16.28 -14.27 9.33
CA SER A 269 16.57 -15.71 9.41
C SER A 269 15.52 -16.61 8.74
N LYS A 270 14.23 -16.25 8.86
CA LYS A 270 13.11 -16.99 8.23
C LYS A 270 13.21 -17.11 6.70
N TYR A 271 13.93 -16.19 6.04
CA TYR A 271 14.13 -16.20 4.59
C TYR A 271 15.45 -16.86 4.16
N MET A 272 16.28 -17.30 5.11
CA MET A 272 17.62 -17.83 4.86
C MET A 272 17.68 -19.36 4.73
N SER A 273 16.52 -20.03 4.70
CA SER A 273 16.44 -21.47 4.49
C SER A 273 17.08 -21.87 3.15
N GLY A 274 18.08 -22.76 3.21
CA GLY A 274 18.85 -23.23 2.05
C GLY A 274 19.98 -22.31 1.59
N CYS A 275 20.26 -21.21 2.29
CA CYS A 275 21.36 -20.28 1.99
C CYS A 275 22.67 -20.74 2.66
N ASN A 276 23.27 -21.81 2.13
CA ASN A 276 24.52 -22.38 2.66
C ASN A 276 25.73 -21.45 2.46
N ASP A 277 26.71 -21.56 3.34
CA ASP A 277 28.00 -20.90 3.19
C ASP A 277 28.81 -21.46 2.03
N VAL A 278 29.54 -20.58 1.35
CA VAL A 278 30.41 -20.91 0.22
C VAL A 278 31.70 -20.11 0.38
N SER A 279 32.85 -20.76 0.22
CA SER A 279 34.15 -20.09 0.25
C SER A 279 34.38 -19.25 -1.00
N TRP A 280 35.17 -18.19 -0.85
CA TRP A 280 35.63 -17.36 -1.96
C TRP A 280 36.27 -18.19 -3.09
N ASP A 281 37.14 -19.15 -2.76
CA ASP A 281 37.84 -19.95 -3.76
C ASP A 281 36.89 -20.75 -4.65
N ASN A 282 35.81 -21.28 -4.08
CA ASN A 282 34.78 -21.99 -4.85
C ASN A 282 34.01 -21.03 -5.75
N ILE A 283 33.67 -19.83 -5.26
CA ILE A 283 32.97 -18.79 -6.03
C ILE A 283 33.84 -18.32 -7.19
N TRP A 284 35.13 -18.11 -6.95
CA TRP A 284 36.06 -17.65 -7.98
C TRP A 284 36.34 -18.74 -9.02
N ALA A 285 36.52 -20.00 -8.60
CA ALA A 285 36.63 -21.13 -9.51
C ALA A 285 35.39 -21.26 -10.41
N GLU A 286 34.18 -21.14 -9.82
CA GLU A 286 32.94 -21.18 -10.57
C GLU A 286 32.76 -19.94 -11.47
N THR A 287 33.23 -18.78 -11.05
CA THR A 287 33.25 -17.56 -11.88
C THR A 287 34.11 -17.77 -13.13
N ARG A 288 35.32 -18.31 -12.99
CA ARG A 288 36.18 -18.64 -14.15
C ARG A 288 35.50 -19.63 -15.08
N ARG A 289 34.90 -20.69 -14.53
CA ARG A 289 34.14 -21.69 -15.30
C ARG A 289 33.01 -21.06 -16.11
N LEU A 290 32.20 -20.17 -15.51
CA LEU A 290 31.10 -19.46 -16.20
C LEU A 290 31.58 -18.69 -17.43
N ILE A 291 32.75 -18.06 -17.33
CA ILE A 291 33.37 -17.25 -18.40
C ILE A 291 34.00 -18.14 -19.47
N GLU A 292 34.64 -19.25 -19.08
CA GLU A 292 35.21 -20.24 -20.01
C GLU A 292 34.12 -20.91 -20.86
N ASP A 293 33.04 -21.36 -20.21
CA ASP A 293 31.91 -22.06 -20.82
C ASP A 293 30.92 -21.12 -21.54
N LYS A 294 31.13 -19.80 -21.44
CA LYS A 294 30.28 -18.75 -22.05
C LYS A 294 28.79 -18.88 -21.65
N GLU A 295 28.54 -19.15 -20.37
CA GLU A 295 27.18 -19.41 -19.85
C GLU A 295 26.35 -18.13 -19.59
N ILE A 296 26.82 -16.94 -20.00
CA ILE A 296 26.14 -15.66 -19.79
C ILE A 296 25.70 -15.08 -21.12
N SER A 297 24.41 -14.72 -21.20
CA SER A 297 23.82 -14.12 -22.40
C SER A 297 23.15 -12.77 -22.12
N VAL A 298 23.09 -11.89 -23.12
CA VAL A 298 22.44 -10.57 -23.00
C VAL A 298 21.29 -10.45 -24.01
N TYR A 299 20.08 -10.21 -23.51
CA TYR A 299 18.85 -10.13 -24.29
C TYR A 299 18.21 -8.74 -24.20
N SER A 300 17.57 -8.33 -25.29
CA SER A 300 16.71 -7.15 -25.35
C SER A 300 15.29 -7.63 -25.60
N VAL A 301 14.42 -7.47 -24.59
CA VAL A 301 13.06 -8.03 -24.63
C VAL A 301 12.06 -6.95 -25.02
N ASN A 302 11.31 -7.21 -26.09
CA ASN A 302 10.46 -6.23 -26.76
C ASN A 302 8.98 -6.67 -26.87
N GLY A 303 8.62 -7.73 -26.14
CA GLY A 303 7.29 -8.33 -26.06
C GLY A 303 6.85 -8.96 -27.38
N LYS A 304 7.75 -9.66 -28.06
CA LYS A 304 7.43 -10.60 -29.15
C LYS A 304 7.03 -11.95 -28.57
N SER A 305 6.32 -12.78 -29.33
CA SER A 305 5.87 -14.11 -28.89
C SER A 305 7.02 -15.00 -28.40
N GLU A 306 8.20 -14.85 -28.99
CA GLU A 306 9.43 -15.56 -28.59
C GLU A 306 9.91 -15.17 -27.20
N ASP A 307 9.72 -13.91 -26.78
CA ASP A 307 10.15 -13.42 -25.46
C ASP A 307 9.41 -14.14 -24.31
N VAL A 308 8.18 -14.57 -24.55
CA VAL A 308 7.35 -15.31 -23.57
C VAL A 308 7.85 -16.74 -23.35
N LEU A 309 8.56 -17.30 -24.32
CA LEU A 309 9.11 -18.64 -24.28
C LEU A 309 10.57 -18.67 -23.81
N LEU A 310 11.14 -17.53 -23.42
CA LEU A 310 12.57 -17.37 -23.11
C LEU A 310 13.08 -18.44 -22.12
N TYR A 311 12.38 -18.64 -21.01
CA TYR A 311 12.78 -19.61 -19.98
C TYR A 311 12.40 -21.05 -20.36
N LYS A 312 11.23 -21.23 -20.98
CA LYS A 312 10.75 -22.55 -21.42
C LYS A 312 11.68 -23.23 -22.41
N SER A 313 12.30 -22.46 -23.31
CA SER A 313 13.27 -23.01 -24.28
C SER A 313 14.59 -23.45 -23.65
N HIS A 314 14.86 -23.07 -22.40
CA HIS A 314 16.07 -23.39 -21.65
C HIS A 314 15.80 -24.22 -20.39
N GLU A 315 14.61 -24.82 -20.30
CA GLU A 315 14.22 -25.63 -19.14
C GLU A 315 15.19 -26.81 -18.92
N GLY A 316 15.64 -27.00 -17.68
CA GLY A 316 16.58 -28.04 -17.29
C GLY A 316 18.04 -27.80 -17.68
N LYS A 317 18.37 -26.65 -18.27
CA LYS A 317 19.74 -26.26 -18.66
C LYS A 317 20.20 -25.02 -17.89
N PRO A 318 21.53 -24.80 -17.75
CA PRO A 318 22.04 -23.53 -17.25
C PRO A 318 21.54 -22.38 -18.12
N PHE A 319 20.97 -21.36 -17.49
CA PHE A 319 20.45 -20.19 -18.20
C PHE A 319 20.66 -18.93 -17.38
N ASN A 320 21.78 -18.25 -17.64
CA ASN A 320 22.16 -17.00 -16.99
C ASN A 320 22.02 -15.85 -17.98
N VAL A 321 21.08 -14.94 -17.73
CA VAL A 321 20.69 -13.92 -18.70
C VAL A 321 20.61 -12.52 -18.11
N ILE A 322 21.20 -11.55 -18.81
CA ILE A 322 20.97 -10.12 -18.59
C ILE A 322 19.85 -9.68 -19.54
N VAL A 323 18.71 -9.32 -18.99
CA VAL A 323 17.53 -8.86 -19.73
C VAL A 323 17.44 -7.34 -19.65
N ILE A 324 17.44 -6.70 -20.81
CA ILE A 324 17.24 -5.26 -20.96
C ILE A 324 15.86 -5.03 -21.56
N GLY A 325 15.07 -4.12 -20.98
CA GLY A 325 13.82 -3.74 -21.61
C GLY A 325 13.04 -2.60 -20.94
N GLY A 326 11.84 -2.38 -21.48
CA GLY A 326 11.01 -1.21 -21.25
C GLY A 326 9.61 -1.57 -20.73
N ASP A 327 8.58 -0.90 -21.27
CA ASP A 327 7.16 -1.04 -20.88
C ASP A 327 6.56 -2.44 -20.98
N LYS A 328 7.21 -3.35 -21.70
CA LYS A 328 6.69 -4.71 -21.87
C LYS A 328 7.29 -5.72 -20.92
N LEU A 329 8.38 -5.38 -20.21
CA LEU A 329 8.88 -6.18 -19.08
C LEU A 329 8.08 -5.93 -17.79
N SER A 330 7.43 -4.77 -17.70
CA SER A 330 6.63 -4.40 -16.54
C SER A 330 5.30 -5.15 -16.44
N ARG A 331 4.84 -5.89 -17.47
CA ARG A 331 3.58 -6.66 -17.40
C ARG A 331 3.63 -8.01 -18.15
N GLY A 332 3.24 -9.10 -17.48
CA GLY A 332 2.94 -10.40 -18.11
C GLY A 332 4.14 -11.29 -18.48
N LEU A 333 5.37 -10.88 -18.22
CA LEU A 333 6.56 -11.74 -18.33
C LEU A 333 7.14 -11.98 -16.94
N THR A 334 7.11 -13.24 -16.49
CA THR A 334 7.78 -13.67 -15.28
C THR A 334 9.28 -13.76 -15.55
N LEU A 335 10.09 -13.01 -14.79
CA LEU A 335 11.54 -13.14 -14.82
C LEU A 335 11.98 -14.19 -13.80
N GLU A 336 12.24 -15.41 -14.26
CA GLU A 336 12.66 -16.50 -13.38
C GLU A 336 14.08 -16.28 -12.87
N GLY A 337 14.30 -16.57 -11.59
CA GLY A 337 15.64 -16.50 -11.01
C GLY A 337 16.24 -15.10 -10.93
N LEU A 338 15.41 -14.05 -10.85
CA LEU A 338 15.89 -12.68 -10.76
C LEU A 338 16.76 -12.46 -9.51
N THR A 339 18.03 -12.14 -9.72
CA THR A 339 19.04 -11.87 -8.68
C THR A 339 19.42 -10.40 -8.63
N VAL A 340 19.81 -9.82 -9.76
CA VAL A 340 20.25 -8.42 -9.82
C VAL A 340 19.24 -7.58 -10.59
N SER A 341 18.80 -6.45 -10.03
CA SER A 341 17.92 -5.50 -10.69
C SER A 341 18.58 -4.13 -10.72
N TYR A 342 18.87 -3.61 -11.91
CA TYR A 342 19.27 -2.22 -12.14
C TYR A 342 18.06 -1.43 -12.64
N PHE A 343 17.51 -0.58 -11.78
CA PHE A 343 16.24 0.08 -11.98
C PHE A 343 16.36 1.60 -11.75
N THR A 344 16.29 2.38 -12.83
CA THR A 344 16.28 3.86 -12.75
C THR A 344 15.00 4.46 -13.32
N ARG A 345 14.07 3.61 -13.76
CA ARG A 345 12.86 4.06 -14.42
C ARG A 345 11.84 4.56 -13.41
N SER A 346 11.48 5.84 -13.51
CA SER A 346 10.40 6.42 -12.71
C SER A 346 9.05 6.30 -13.39
N SER A 347 8.01 6.24 -12.56
CA SER A 347 6.62 6.48 -12.92
C SER A 347 6.02 7.46 -11.92
N ASN A 348 4.98 8.17 -12.33
CA ASN A 348 4.27 9.09 -11.46
C ASN A 348 3.15 8.39 -10.67
N THR A 349 2.88 7.09 -10.87
CA THR A 349 1.75 6.39 -10.23
C THR A 349 2.18 5.19 -9.37
N TYR A 350 1.49 4.95 -8.24
CA TYR A 350 1.76 3.81 -7.35
C TYR A 350 1.58 2.47 -8.07
N ASP A 351 0.44 2.29 -8.75
CA ASP A 351 0.12 1.06 -9.53
C ASP A 351 1.27 0.66 -10.46
N ALA A 352 1.78 1.63 -11.23
CA ALA A 352 2.81 1.35 -12.22
C ALA A 352 4.15 0.98 -11.55
N LEU A 353 4.55 1.70 -10.50
CA LEU A 353 5.78 1.38 -9.77
C LEU A 353 5.72 -0.02 -9.13
N MET A 354 4.60 -0.37 -8.50
CA MET A 354 4.40 -1.71 -7.93
C MET A 354 4.48 -2.82 -8.97
N GLN A 355 3.85 -2.63 -10.12
CA GLN A 355 3.88 -3.61 -11.21
C GLN A 355 5.29 -3.76 -11.82
N MET A 356 6.10 -2.70 -11.77
CA MET A 356 7.48 -2.71 -12.24
C MET A 356 8.44 -3.39 -11.27
N GLY A 357 8.07 -3.53 -9.99
CA GLY A 357 8.88 -4.14 -8.93
C GLY A 357 9.03 -5.66 -9.06
N ARG A 358 9.80 -6.14 -10.05
CA ARG A 358 10.00 -7.58 -10.31
C ARG A 358 10.83 -8.31 -9.26
N TRP A 359 11.50 -7.59 -8.38
CA TRP A 359 12.31 -8.16 -7.30
C TRP A 359 11.48 -8.71 -6.14
N PHE A 360 10.17 -8.49 -6.12
CA PHE A 360 9.27 -9.16 -5.17
C PHE A 360 9.09 -10.65 -5.51
N GLY A 361 8.58 -11.40 -4.53
CA GLY A 361 8.31 -12.83 -4.65
C GLY A 361 9.31 -13.73 -3.93
N PHE A 362 9.19 -15.02 -4.17
CA PHE A 362 9.97 -16.05 -3.49
C PHE A 362 11.40 -16.13 -4.03
N ARG A 363 12.38 -16.37 -3.13
CA ARG A 363 13.81 -16.49 -3.44
C ARG A 363 14.49 -17.63 -2.65
N PRO A 364 14.00 -18.88 -2.78
CA PRO A 364 14.45 -19.99 -1.93
C PRO A 364 15.93 -20.31 -2.13
N GLY A 365 16.73 -20.23 -1.06
CA GLY A 365 18.16 -20.58 -1.05
C GLY A 365 19.11 -19.58 -1.72
N TYR A 366 18.64 -18.41 -2.14
CA TYR A 366 19.51 -17.41 -2.79
C TYR A 366 19.14 -15.95 -2.54
N LEU A 367 18.28 -15.65 -1.57
CA LEU A 367 17.82 -14.27 -1.33
C LEU A 367 18.98 -13.30 -1.02
N ASP A 368 19.94 -13.73 -0.23
CA ASP A 368 21.19 -13.02 0.10
C ASP A 368 22.11 -12.81 -1.10
N ALA A 369 21.89 -13.51 -2.22
CA ALA A 369 22.56 -13.24 -3.49
C ALA A 369 21.88 -12.11 -4.29
N CYS A 370 20.67 -11.68 -3.93
CA CYS A 370 19.92 -10.69 -4.70
C CYS A 370 20.40 -9.25 -4.42
N ARG A 371 20.39 -8.37 -5.43
CA ARG A 371 20.66 -6.94 -5.25
C ARG A 371 19.72 -6.08 -6.08
N LEU A 372 19.22 -5.01 -5.46
CA LEU A 372 18.44 -3.96 -6.10
C LEU A 372 19.28 -2.69 -6.20
N PHE A 373 19.78 -2.39 -7.39
CA PHE A 373 20.35 -1.10 -7.73
C PHE A 373 19.23 -0.15 -8.14
N THR A 374 18.98 0.89 -7.35
CA THR A 374 17.99 1.93 -7.67
C THR A 374 18.42 3.30 -7.16
N THR A 375 17.72 4.36 -7.55
CA THR A 375 18.01 5.71 -7.05
C THR A 375 17.38 5.92 -5.67
N PRO A 376 17.94 6.81 -4.83
CA PRO A 376 17.34 7.15 -3.52
C PRO A 376 15.90 7.61 -3.63
N MET A 377 15.60 8.43 -4.64
CA MET A 377 14.25 8.93 -4.90
C MET A 377 13.27 7.78 -5.15
N LEU A 378 13.66 6.79 -5.96
CA LEU A 378 12.82 5.61 -6.22
C LEU A 378 12.68 4.74 -4.98
N TYR A 379 13.76 4.56 -4.20
CA TYR A 379 13.71 3.84 -2.93
C TYR A 379 12.70 4.47 -1.97
N THR A 380 12.75 5.79 -1.77
CA THR A 380 11.77 6.54 -0.95
C THR A 380 10.36 6.42 -1.52
N SER A 381 10.20 6.50 -2.84
CA SER A 381 8.90 6.32 -3.51
C SER A 381 8.31 4.94 -3.19
N PHE A 382 9.11 3.88 -3.27
CA PHE A 382 8.67 2.52 -2.95
C PHE A 382 8.34 2.35 -1.45
N SER A 383 9.06 3.04 -0.56
CA SER A 383 8.76 3.06 0.87
C SER A 383 7.39 3.70 1.16
N HIS A 384 7.08 4.84 0.54
CA HIS A 384 5.75 5.46 0.63
C HIS A 384 4.64 4.55 0.07
N ILE A 385 4.88 3.90 -1.06
CA ILE A 385 3.89 2.98 -1.64
C ILE A 385 3.67 1.78 -0.72
N SER A 386 4.72 1.25 -0.11
CA SER A 386 4.65 0.18 0.88
C SER A 386 3.74 0.57 2.05
N MET A 387 3.95 1.76 2.62
CA MET A 387 3.10 2.33 3.68
C MET A 387 1.64 2.45 3.24
N ALA A 388 1.38 3.07 2.08
CA ALA A 388 0.01 3.24 1.57
C ALA A 388 -0.68 1.90 1.27
N THR A 389 0.08 0.89 0.85
CA THR A 389 -0.43 -0.46 0.58
C THR A 389 -0.81 -1.18 1.88
N GLU A 390 0.03 -1.13 2.91
CA GLU A 390 -0.29 -1.74 4.21
C GLU A 390 -1.42 -1.00 4.93
N ASP A 391 -1.50 0.34 4.83
CA ASP A 391 -2.64 1.11 5.37
C ASP A 391 -3.95 0.71 4.70
N LEU A 392 -3.98 0.63 3.36
CA LEU A 392 -5.16 0.17 2.62
C LEU A 392 -5.52 -1.27 3.00
N ALA A 393 -4.53 -2.12 3.21
CA ALA A 393 -4.77 -3.50 3.58
C ALA A 393 -5.32 -3.63 5.02
N ALA A 394 -4.83 -2.81 5.96
CA ALA A 394 -5.39 -2.72 7.30
C ALA A 394 -6.85 -2.22 7.29
N GLN A 395 -7.20 -1.29 6.38
CA GLN A 395 -8.58 -0.88 6.17
C GLN A 395 -9.47 -2.04 5.69
N PHE A 396 -8.97 -2.91 4.80
CA PHE A 396 -9.71 -4.11 4.39
C PHE A 396 -9.95 -5.07 5.56
N ASP A 397 -8.91 -5.31 6.37
CA ASP A 397 -8.99 -6.19 7.52
C ASP A 397 -10.00 -5.64 8.55
N PHE A 398 -9.97 -4.32 8.81
CA PHE A 398 -10.92 -3.66 9.69
C PHE A 398 -12.36 -3.70 9.13
N MET A 399 -12.57 -3.34 7.85
CA MET A 399 -13.87 -3.41 7.18
C MET A 399 -14.49 -4.81 7.29
N ASN A 400 -13.69 -5.86 7.08
CA ASN A 400 -14.13 -7.25 7.20
C ASN A 400 -14.46 -7.61 8.65
N SER A 401 -13.70 -7.10 9.64
CA SER A 401 -13.95 -7.36 11.07
C SER A 401 -15.27 -6.77 11.57
N VAL A 402 -15.70 -5.64 10.98
CA VAL A 402 -16.99 -4.99 11.28
C VAL A 402 -18.13 -5.41 10.36
N VAL A 403 -17.91 -6.41 9.50
CA VAL A 403 -18.89 -7.00 8.57
C VAL A 403 -19.56 -5.94 7.68
N GLN A 404 -18.77 -4.96 7.21
CA GLN A 404 -19.25 -3.94 6.27
C GLN A 404 -18.82 -4.26 4.84
N THR A 405 -19.65 -3.84 3.88
CA THR A 405 -19.29 -3.96 2.46
C THR A 405 -18.45 -2.76 2.00
N PRO A 406 -17.63 -2.87 0.95
CA PRO A 406 -16.90 -1.74 0.39
C PRO A 406 -17.78 -0.57 -0.04
N LYS A 407 -19.05 -0.85 -0.39
CA LYS A 407 -20.04 0.16 -0.73
C LYS A 407 -20.42 1.05 0.46
N ASP A 408 -20.43 0.48 1.67
CA ASP A 408 -20.89 1.17 2.88
C ASP A 408 -19.74 1.73 3.73
N PHE A 409 -18.55 1.11 3.66
CA PHE A 409 -17.41 1.44 4.52
C PHE A 409 -16.66 2.71 4.07
N GLY A 410 -16.43 2.86 2.76
CA GLY A 410 -15.62 3.94 2.18
C GLY A 410 -14.11 3.77 2.40
N LEU A 411 -13.38 3.48 1.32
CA LEU A 411 -11.93 3.22 1.36
C LEU A 411 -11.12 4.47 1.02
N ARG A 412 -9.91 4.58 1.59
CA ARG A 412 -9.00 5.71 1.36
C ARG A 412 -7.57 5.25 1.11
N VAL A 413 -6.80 6.08 0.41
CA VAL A 413 -5.38 5.87 0.17
C VAL A 413 -4.64 7.18 0.42
N ALA A 414 -3.52 7.11 1.13
CA ALA A 414 -2.68 8.27 1.40
C ALA A 414 -2.15 8.89 0.08
N SER A 415 -2.39 10.19 -0.10
CA SER A 415 -1.85 10.96 -1.21
C SER A 415 -0.37 11.32 -0.96
N HIS A 416 0.36 11.62 -2.03
CA HIS A 416 1.76 12.06 -1.96
C HIS A 416 1.97 13.26 -2.90
N PRO A 417 2.80 14.26 -2.54
CA PRO A 417 2.93 15.50 -3.29
C PRO A 417 3.35 15.33 -4.76
N THR A 418 4.14 14.30 -5.06
CA THR A 418 4.72 14.06 -6.39
C THR A 418 4.30 12.75 -7.04
N LEU A 419 3.64 11.86 -6.28
CA LEU A 419 3.23 10.53 -6.74
C LEU A 419 1.72 10.41 -6.63
N GLU A 420 1.10 10.08 -7.75
CA GLU A 420 -0.33 9.84 -7.85
C GLU A 420 -0.64 8.39 -7.46
N ILE A 421 -1.80 8.15 -6.85
CA ILE A 421 -2.20 6.80 -6.42
C ILE A 421 -2.39 5.89 -7.64
N THR A 422 -3.16 6.37 -8.62
CA THR A 422 -3.29 5.75 -9.93
C THR A 422 -3.36 6.84 -11.00
N ALA A 423 -3.49 6.48 -12.27
CA ALA A 423 -3.61 7.46 -13.33
C ALA A 423 -4.85 8.35 -13.12
N ARG A 424 -4.72 9.68 -13.30
CA ARG A 424 -5.83 10.65 -13.09
C ARG A 424 -7.13 10.27 -13.78
N ASN A 425 -7.05 9.73 -14.99
CA ASN A 425 -8.24 9.31 -15.75
C ASN A 425 -8.99 8.12 -15.12
N LYS A 426 -8.36 7.40 -14.17
CA LYS A 426 -8.96 6.35 -13.34
C LYS A 426 -9.47 6.85 -11.97
N LEU A 427 -8.98 8.01 -11.50
CA LEU A 427 -9.41 8.67 -10.26
C LEU A 427 -10.52 9.70 -10.57
N ARG A 428 -11.74 9.23 -10.86
CA ARG A 428 -12.84 10.14 -11.25
C ARG A 428 -13.76 10.55 -10.11
N THR A 429 -14.03 9.65 -9.17
CA THR A 429 -14.92 9.91 -8.01
C THR A 429 -14.16 10.03 -6.69
N GLY A 430 -12.83 9.92 -6.72
CA GLY A 430 -12.00 10.17 -5.55
C GLY A 430 -12.10 11.64 -5.14
N GLN A 431 -12.47 11.91 -3.90
CA GLN A 431 -12.44 13.24 -3.31
C GLN A 431 -11.20 13.36 -2.42
N GLU A 432 -10.42 14.42 -2.59
CA GLU A 432 -9.35 14.72 -1.67
C GLU A 432 -9.92 15.23 -0.36
N PHE A 433 -9.63 14.52 0.73
CA PHE A 433 -9.98 14.95 2.08
C PHE A 433 -8.73 15.09 2.91
N LYS A 434 -8.52 16.29 3.47
CA LYS A 434 -7.53 16.52 4.51
C LYS A 434 -8.19 16.20 5.86
N ARG A 435 -7.76 15.12 6.52
CA ARG A 435 -8.17 14.84 7.90
C ARG A 435 -7.28 15.65 8.83
N ASP A 436 -7.87 16.65 9.48
CA ASP A 436 -7.22 17.52 10.44
C ASP A 436 -8.23 17.87 11.55
N PHE A 437 -7.79 17.74 12.80
CA PHE A 437 -8.55 18.09 14.00
C PHE A 437 -8.04 19.39 14.66
N SER A 438 -7.05 20.06 14.06
CA SER A 438 -6.51 21.33 14.54
C SER A 438 -7.57 22.45 14.53
N CYS A 439 -7.51 23.33 15.54
CA CYS A 439 -8.38 24.49 15.71
C CYS A 439 -9.90 24.20 15.68
N LYS A 440 -10.32 22.98 16.02
CA LYS A 440 -11.74 22.57 16.07
C LYS A 440 -12.07 21.88 17.38
N LEU A 441 -13.14 22.33 18.04
CA LEU A 441 -13.74 21.60 19.16
C LEU A 441 -14.56 20.42 18.61
N SER A 442 -14.23 19.20 19.04
CA SER A 442 -15.04 18.02 18.78
C SER A 442 -15.67 17.50 20.08
N GLN A 443 -16.98 17.23 20.04
CA GLN A 443 -17.76 16.81 21.19
C GLN A 443 -18.85 15.80 20.79
N THR A 444 -19.05 14.77 21.62
CA THR A 444 -20.16 13.83 21.48
C THR A 444 -21.46 14.52 21.90
N ARG A 445 -22.38 14.69 20.95
CA ARG A 445 -23.69 15.33 21.18
C ARG A 445 -24.85 14.37 21.03
N VAL A 446 -24.65 13.31 20.23
CA VAL A 446 -25.68 12.35 19.85
C VAL A 446 -25.27 10.99 20.37
N PHE A 447 -26.22 10.32 21.01
CA PHE A 447 -26.07 8.97 21.56
C PHE A 447 -27.14 8.09 20.93
N ASP A 448 -26.80 6.83 20.68
CA ASP A 448 -27.80 5.82 20.34
C ASP A 448 -28.51 5.39 21.63
N ILE A 449 -29.82 5.14 21.57
CA ILE A 449 -30.59 4.69 22.74
C ILE A 449 -30.33 3.18 22.94
N ASP A 450 -29.15 2.86 23.47
CA ASP A 450 -28.64 1.49 23.62
C ASP A 450 -27.96 1.32 24.99
N GLY A 451 -28.65 0.63 25.91
CA GLY A 451 -28.18 0.39 27.28
C GLY A 451 -26.83 -0.33 27.37
N GLU A 452 -26.59 -1.31 26.50
CA GLU A 452 -25.33 -2.07 26.52
C GLU A 452 -24.16 -1.21 26.04
N GLN A 453 -24.40 -0.34 25.04
CA GLN A 453 -23.39 0.63 24.62
C GLN A 453 -23.03 1.61 25.74
N TYR A 454 -24.00 2.04 26.54
CA TYR A 454 -23.72 2.90 27.70
C TYR A 454 -22.85 2.20 28.74
N ASP A 455 -23.14 0.94 29.06
CA ASP A 455 -22.36 0.17 30.02
C ASP A 455 -20.92 -0.03 29.52
N ARG A 456 -20.74 -0.43 28.25
CA ARG A 456 -19.40 -0.55 27.64
C ARG A 456 -18.64 0.77 27.62
N ASN A 457 -19.30 1.89 27.34
CA ASN A 457 -18.67 3.21 27.38
C ASN A 457 -18.29 3.63 28.78
N PHE A 458 -19.09 3.28 29.79
CA PHE A 458 -18.78 3.56 31.18
C PHE A 458 -17.54 2.76 31.62
N GLU A 459 -17.47 1.47 31.28
CA GLU A 459 -16.29 0.62 31.49
C GLU A 459 -15.06 1.18 30.79
N ALA A 460 -15.18 1.60 29.52
CA ALA A 460 -14.06 2.19 28.77
C ALA A 460 -13.51 3.46 29.44
N VAL A 461 -14.38 4.29 30.04
CA VAL A 461 -13.94 5.47 30.82
C VAL A 461 -13.29 5.04 32.14
N GLU A 462 -13.84 4.05 32.84
CA GLU A 462 -13.26 3.55 34.09
C GLU A 462 -11.87 2.93 33.89
N ASP A 463 -11.70 2.10 32.86
CA ASP A 463 -10.42 1.50 32.48
C ASP A 463 -9.40 2.57 32.11
N PHE A 464 -9.82 3.55 31.30
CA PHE A 464 -8.97 4.67 30.91
C PHE A 464 -8.49 5.47 32.13
N LEU A 465 -9.41 5.90 33.01
CA LEU A 465 -9.08 6.66 34.22
C LEU A 465 -8.18 5.85 35.18
N THR A 466 -8.36 4.54 35.23
CA THR A 466 -7.50 3.63 36.01
C THR A 466 -6.10 3.56 35.41
N ALA A 467 -5.99 3.45 34.09
CA ALA A 467 -4.70 3.41 33.37
C ALA A 467 -3.90 4.69 33.56
N ILE A 468 -4.55 5.86 33.52
CA ILE A 468 -3.89 7.17 33.64
C ILE A 468 -3.79 7.67 35.08
N LYS A 469 -4.06 6.83 36.08
CA LYS A 469 -4.13 7.24 37.49
C LYS A 469 -2.85 7.94 37.99
N SER A 470 -1.68 7.53 37.49
CA SER A 470 -0.39 8.16 37.82
C SER A 470 -0.23 9.58 37.31
N CYS A 471 -0.99 9.97 36.27
CA CYS A 471 -0.99 11.30 35.66
C CYS A 471 -1.85 12.31 36.44
N ARG A 472 -2.57 11.86 37.48
CA ARG A 472 -3.51 12.71 38.23
C ARG A 472 -2.78 13.79 39.02
N VAL A 473 -3.24 15.03 38.90
CA VAL A 473 -2.66 16.18 39.62
C VAL A 473 -3.58 16.68 40.74
N THR A 474 -2.98 17.13 41.84
CA THR A 474 -3.69 17.83 42.92
C THR A 474 -3.96 19.29 42.56
N GLN A 475 -4.84 19.97 43.32
CA GLN A 475 -5.10 21.40 43.11
C GLN A 475 -3.83 22.26 43.26
N GLU A 476 -2.95 21.90 44.20
CA GLU A 476 -1.66 22.60 44.40
C GLU A 476 -0.71 22.36 43.23
N GLN A 477 -0.63 21.13 42.72
CA GLN A 477 0.18 20.80 41.54
C GLN A 477 -0.33 21.52 40.30
N TYR A 478 -1.64 21.50 40.06
CA TYR A 478 -2.27 22.26 38.98
C TYR A 478 -1.92 23.75 39.08
N GLN A 479 -2.03 24.33 40.27
CA GLN A 479 -1.73 25.76 40.46
C GLN A 479 -0.26 26.08 40.14
N LYS A 480 0.65 25.17 40.49
CA LYS A 480 2.08 25.31 40.19
C LYS A 480 2.36 25.21 38.69
N THR A 481 1.73 24.27 37.98
CA THR A 481 1.96 24.06 36.53
C THR A 481 1.32 25.15 35.66
N HIS A 482 0.24 25.79 36.13
CA HIS A 482 -0.50 26.81 35.37
C HIS A 482 -0.22 28.25 35.82
N GLY A 483 1.01 28.53 36.26
CA GLY A 483 1.45 29.91 36.54
C GLY A 483 0.68 30.59 37.69
N GLY A 484 0.26 29.85 38.71
CA GLY A 484 -0.47 30.38 39.86
C GLY A 484 -1.99 30.36 39.73
N ARG A 485 -2.52 29.96 38.57
CA ARG A 485 -3.97 29.84 38.32
C ARG A 485 -4.58 28.69 39.13
N LYS A 486 -5.61 28.97 39.92
CA LYS A 486 -6.31 27.93 40.69
C LYS A 486 -7.12 27.04 39.76
N ALA A 487 -7.12 25.73 40.04
CA ALA A 487 -7.96 24.78 39.33
C ALA A 487 -9.44 25.19 39.43
N PRO A 488 -10.18 25.26 38.31
CA PRO A 488 -11.58 25.65 38.31
C PRO A 488 -12.46 24.51 38.82
N GLY A 489 -13.36 24.83 39.74
CA GLY A 489 -14.30 23.87 40.32
C GLY A 489 -13.63 22.75 41.13
N LYS A 490 -14.37 21.66 41.34
CA LYS A 490 -13.89 20.44 42.03
C LYS A 490 -13.68 19.29 41.04
N HIS A 491 -13.22 19.61 39.83
CA HIS A 491 -12.94 18.63 38.78
C HIS A 491 -11.65 17.87 39.05
N PHE A 492 -11.48 16.72 38.37
CA PHE A 492 -10.27 15.92 38.46
C PHE A 492 -9.44 16.09 37.19
N PHE A 493 -8.18 16.49 37.35
CA PHE A 493 -7.26 16.76 36.25
C PHE A 493 -6.15 15.72 36.18
N TYR A 494 -5.76 15.39 34.95
CA TYR A 494 -4.63 14.55 34.61
C TYR A 494 -3.78 15.28 33.58
N GLN A 495 -2.47 15.30 33.78
CA GLN A 495 -1.52 15.96 32.89
C GLN A 495 -0.47 14.96 32.39
N ASP A 496 0.17 15.30 31.28
CA ASP A 496 1.17 14.44 30.63
C ASP A 496 0.63 13.03 30.29
N VAL A 497 -0.66 12.93 29.98
CA VAL A 497 -1.28 11.68 29.55
C VAL A 497 -0.77 11.31 28.17
N SER A 498 -0.32 10.07 28.00
CA SER A 498 0.30 9.65 26.74
C SER A 498 -0.73 9.56 25.62
N ALA A 499 -0.30 9.89 24.39
CA ALA A 499 -1.13 9.68 23.20
C ALA A 499 -1.57 8.22 23.01
N HIS A 500 -0.80 7.26 23.51
CA HIS A 500 -1.14 5.84 23.47
C HIS A 500 -2.41 5.55 24.30
N ASP A 501 -2.45 6.02 25.53
CA ASP A 501 -3.59 5.81 26.43
C ASP A 501 -4.86 6.49 25.89
N ILE A 502 -4.71 7.71 25.34
CA ILE A 502 -5.82 8.44 24.71
C ILE A 502 -6.35 7.70 23.48
N ALA A 503 -5.46 7.21 22.61
CA ALA A 503 -5.87 6.48 21.43
C ALA A 503 -6.60 5.18 21.79
N ASN A 504 -6.10 4.44 22.79
CA ASN A 504 -6.74 3.20 23.26
C ASN A 504 -8.13 3.45 23.88
N PHE A 505 -8.29 4.56 24.62
CA PHE A 505 -9.60 4.99 25.10
C PHE A 505 -10.56 5.24 23.94
N PHE A 506 -10.15 6.01 22.93
CA PHE A 506 -11.00 6.27 21.77
C PHE A 506 -11.26 5.02 20.90
N GLU A 507 -10.37 4.02 20.93
CA GLU A 507 -10.63 2.71 20.33
C GLU A 507 -11.61 1.87 21.12
N SER A 508 -11.75 2.09 22.43
CA SER A 508 -12.69 1.32 23.26
C SER A 508 -14.05 2.02 23.34
N TYR A 509 -14.06 3.35 23.35
CA TYR A 509 -15.27 4.17 23.40
C TYR A 509 -16.06 4.12 22.08
N GLU A 510 -17.36 3.89 22.17
CA GLU A 510 -18.31 3.79 21.06
C GLU A 510 -19.14 5.08 20.93
N THR A 511 -18.88 5.87 19.89
CA THR A 511 -19.73 7.00 19.49
C THR A 511 -20.93 6.53 18.65
N SER A 512 -22.04 7.29 18.66
CA SER A 512 -23.24 6.96 17.86
C SER A 512 -22.90 6.64 16.39
N LYS A 513 -23.60 5.68 15.80
CA LYS A 513 -23.46 5.30 14.38
C LYS A 513 -23.73 6.46 13.42
N THR A 514 -24.48 7.47 13.88
CA THR A 514 -24.82 8.67 13.11
C THR A 514 -23.89 9.86 13.39
N ALA A 515 -22.91 9.71 14.30
CA ALA A 515 -22.00 10.78 14.67
C ALA A 515 -20.91 11.00 13.61
N THR A 516 -21.00 12.13 12.90
CA THR A 516 -20.03 12.52 11.86
C THR A 516 -18.94 13.46 12.35
N ARG A 517 -19.16 14.21 13.43
CA ARG A 517 -18.22 15.23 13.95
C ARG A 517 -17.30 14.72 15.06
N ALA A 518 -17.83 13.90 15.96
CA ALA A 518 -17.09 13.29 17.07
C ALA A 518 -17.19 11.78 16.92
N ASN A 519 -16.29 11.22 16.11
CA ASN A 519 -16.16 9.79 15.90
C ASN A 519 -14.89 9.32 16.60
N SER A 520 -15.04 8.47 17.60
CA SER A 520 -13.93 8.04 18.47
C SER A 520 -12.86 7.29 17.69
N LYS A 521 -13.26 6.36 16.81
CA LYS A 521 -12.32 5.59 15.98
C LYS A 521 -11.48 6.49 15.07
N TYR A 522 -12.10 7.51 14.47
CA TYR A 522 -11.37 8.48 13.65
C TYR A 522 -10.39 9.35 14.46
N MET A 523 -10.74 9.66 15.71
CA MET A 523 -9.82 10.36 16.61
C MET A 523 -8.64 9.47 17.00
N ALA A 524 -8.89 8.20 17.33
CA ALA A 524 -7.83 7.24 17.61
C ALA A 524 -6.86 7.10 16.42
N ASP A 525 -7.41 6.90 15.20
CA ASP A 525 -6.63 6.85 13.96
C ASP A 525 -5.77 8.10 13.77
N TYR A 526 -6.36 9.28 13.98
CA TYR A 526 -5.64 10.54 13.82
C TYR A 526 -4.53 10.69 14.86
N ILE A 527 -4.79 10.37 16.13
CA ILE A 527 -3.80 10.45 17.20
C ILE A 527 -2.65 9.48 16.91
N ARG A 528 -2.95 8.24 16.49
CA ARG A 528 -1.93 7.27 16.09
C ARG A 528 -1.15 7.74 14.87
N THR A 529 -1.81 8.33 13.88
CA THR A 529 -1.16 8.90 12.68
C THR A 529 -0.26 10.08 13.02
N MET A 530 -0.69 10.97 13.91
CA MET A 530 0.09 12.13 14.35
C MET A 530 1.25 11.78 15.27
N ASN A 531 1.17 10.60 15.91
CA ASN A 531 2.26 10.01 16.69
C ASN A 531 3.04 8.96 15.89
N ALA A 532 2.71 8.76 14.60
CA ALA A 532 3.57 8.03 13.68
C ALA A 532 4.73 8.94 13.27
N ASP A 533 5.95 8.40 13.30
CA ASP A 533 7.16 9.22 13.20
C ASP A 533 7.24 10.03 11.90
N GLY A 534 7.59 11.31 12.08
CA GLY A 534 7.80 12.28 10.98
C GLY A 534 6.57 13.04 10.50
N ILE A 535 5.38 12.85 11.12
CA ILE A 535 4.12 13.47 10.67
C ILE A 535 3.55 14.54 11.64
N GLY A 536 3.76 14.46 12.98
CA GLY A 536 3.01 15.33 13.93
C GLY A 536 3.49 15.48 15.38
N GLY A 537 2.77 16.29 16.18
CA GLY A 537 3.17 16.82 17.49
C GLY A 537 2.15 16.69 18.66
N VAL A 538 1.17 15.78 18.58
CA VAL A 538 0.12 15.62 19.60
C VAL A 538 0.46 14.48 20.58
N LYS A 539 1.54 14.65 21.34
CA LYS A 539 2.20 13.58 22.12
C LYS A 539 1.66 13.39 23.54
N THR A 540 1.35 14.50 24.19
CA THR A 540 0.87 14.54 25.57
C THR A 540 -0.46 15.29 25.62
N TRP A 541 -1.30 14.89 26.57
CA TRP A 541 -2.66 15.38 26.69
C TRP A 541 -2.98 15.76 28.13
N THR A 542 -3.82 16.80 28.26
CA THR A 542 -4.52 17.11 29.51
C THR A 542 -5.92 16.54 29.44
N VAL A 543 -6.31 15.81 30.49
CA VAL A 543 -7.63 15.19 30.62
C VAL A 543 -8.32 15.75 31.85
N CYS A 544 -9.58 16.14 31.71
CA CYS A 544 -10.40 16.63 32.82
C CYS A 544 -11.67 15.78 32.94
N LEU A 545 -11.84 15.13 34.10
CA LEU A 545 -13.11 14.53 34.50
C LEU A 545 -13.95 15.59 35.20
N ILE A 546 -15.01 16.02 34.52
CA ILE A 546 -15.93 17.04 35.01
C ILE A 546 -16.76 16.49 36.17
N ASN A 547 -16.66 17.17 37.31
CA ASN A 547 -17.42 16.91 38.53
C ASN A 547 -18.33 18.10 38.85
N VAL A 548 -19.65 17.91 38.80
CA VAL A 548 -20.66 18.96 39.02
C VAL A 548 -21.47 18.66 40.27
N SER A 549 -21.48 19.59 41.22
CA SER A 549 -22.29 19.49 42.43
C SER A 549 -23.70 20.06 42.22
N GLY A 550 -24.71 19.47 42.86
CA GLY A 550 -26.07 20.02 42.93
C GLY A 550 -27.06 19.47 41.90
N HIS A 551 -26.58 18.66 40.94
CA HIS A 551 -27.42 17.98 39.94
C HIS A 551 -26.98 16.52 39.77
N GLY A 552 -27.93 15.59 39.65
CA GLY A 552 -27.66 14.16 39.54
C GLY A 552 -27.38 13.45 40.88
N LYS A 553 -27.06 12.16 40.83
CA LYS A 553 -26.66 11.36 41.99
C LYS A 553 -25.14 11.19 41.98
N ALA A 554 -24.51 11.29 43.16
CA ALA A 554 -23.10 10.98 43.31
C ALA A 554 -22.83 9.50 43.02
N PHE A 555 -21.72 9.22 42.33
CA PHE A 555 -21.30 7.89 41.93
C PHE A 555 -19.79 7.74 42.03
N ASP A 556 -19.32 6.49 42.02
CA ASP A 556 -17.90 6.17 42.03
C ASP A 556 -17.45 5.71 40.64
N ILE A 557 -16.26 6.12 40.22
CA ILE A 557 -15.61 5.67 38.98
C ILE A 557 -14.09 5.67 39.16
N ALA A 558 -13.42 4.56 38.83
CA ALA A 558 -11.96 4.41 38.96
C ALA A 558 -11.41 4.79 40.36
N GLY A 559 -12.18 4.52 41.41
CA GLY A 559 -11.85 4.88 42.80
C GLY A 559 -12.00 6.37 43.14
N LEU A 560 -12.72 7.14 42.33
CA LEU A 560 -13.06 8.54 42.56
C LEU A 560 -14.54 8.70 42.88
N ARG A 561 -14.85 9.50 43.92
CA ARG A 561 -16.21 9.93 44.21
C ARG A 561 -16.54 11.20 43.42
N VAL A 562 -17.45 11.09 42.47
CA VAL A 562 -17.97 12.21 41.68
C VAL A 562 -19.28 12.69 42.31
N ASP A 563 -19.40 13.98 42.61
CA ASP A 563 -20.58 14.57 43.27
C ASP A 563 -21.82 14.50 42.36
N GLY A 564 -21.61 14.57 41.05
CA GLY A 564 -22.65 14.45 40.04
C GLY A 564 -22.12 14.72 38.62
N GLY A 565 -22.87 14.25 37.63
CA GLY A 565 -22.66 14.57 36.22
C GLY A 565 -23.49 15.78 35.78
N ILE A 566 -23.33 16.18 34.52
CA ILE A 566 -24.19 17.21 33.92
C ILE A 566 -25.58 16.60 33.70
N TYR A 567 -26.61 17.21 34.28
CA TYR A 567 -28.00 16.78 34.13
C TYR A 567 -28.73 17.67 33.12
N ARG A 568 -29.42 17.04 32.15
CA ARG A 568 -30.32 17.71 31.20
C ARG A 568 -31.68 17.02 31.26
N LYS A 569 -32.76 17.79 31.07
CA LYS A 569 -34.14 17.29 31.10
C LYS A 569 -34.74 17.44 29.70
N GLU A 570 -35.60 16.50 29.33
CA GLU A 570 -36.40 16.56 28.10
C GLU A 570 -37.15 17.90 27.98
N GLY A 571 -37.08 18.52 26.80
CA GLY A 571 -37.57 19.88 26.53
C GLY A 571 -36.63 21.02 26.94
N PHE A 572 -35.51 20.72 27.63
CA PHE A 572 -34.48 21.69 28.03
C PHE A 572 -33.07 21.14 27.72
N GLY A 573 -32.72 21.15 26.44
CA GLY A 573 -31.38 20.74 25.97
C GLY A 573 -31.22 19.23 25.79
N VAL A 574 -32.33 18.51 25.55
CA VAL A 574 -32.35 17.12 25.07
C VAL A 574 -33.44 17.01 23.99
N ASP A 575 -33.05 16.53 22.81
CA ASP A 575 -33.94 16.17 21.71
C ASP A 575 -33.88 14.65 21.49
N SER A 576 -34.99 13.97 21.72
CA SER A 576 -35.12 12.52 21.59
C SER A 576 -35.73 12.15 20.22
N TYR A 577 -35.18 11.13 19.57
CA TYR A 577 -35.68 10.52 18.33
C TYR A 577 -35.89 9.02 18.52
N ASP A 578 -36.43 8.32 17.52
CA ASP A 578 -36.79 6.90 17.60
C ASP A 578 -35.64 5.99 18.07
N THR A 579 -34.40 6.27 17.65
CA THR A 579 -33.22 5.43 17.97
C THR A 579 -32.05 6.20 18.56
N THR A 580 -32.13 7.53 18.66
CA THR A 580 -31.03 8.39 19.09
C THR A 580 -31.52 9.53 19.98
N CYS A 581 -30.61 10.09 20.77
CA CYS A 581 -30.86 11.23 21.64
C CYS A 581 -29.73 12.25 21.48
N SER A 582 -30.08 13.52 21.23
CA SER A 582 -29.15 14.65 21.16
C SER A 582 -29.19 15.45 22.45
N ILE A 583 -28.06 15.60 23.13
CA ILE A 583 -27.93 16.34 24.40
C ILE A 583 -27.34 17.76 24.24
N HIS A 584 -27.28 18.25 23.00
CA HIS A 584 -26.69 19.55 22.63
C HIS A 584 -25.24 19.75 23.13
N THR A 585 -24.79 21.01 23.24
CA THR A 585 -23.44 21.34 23.72
C THR A 585 -23.38 21.14 25.23
N MET A 586 -22.43 20.32 25.67
CA MET A 586 -22.17 20.04 27.09
C MET A 586 -20.96 20.82 27.61
N THR A 587 -20.11 21.34 26.73
CA THR A 587 -18.99 22.20 27.07
C THR A 587 -19.46 23.64 27.33
N SER A 588 -19.05 24.22 28.45
CA SER A 588 -19.14 25.67 28.64
C SER A 588 -17.99 26.36 27.88
N ALA A 589 -18.14 27.65 27.58
CA ALA A 589 -17.10 28.42 26.89
C ALA A 589 -15.77 28.43 27.65
N ASP A 590 -15.81 28.27 28.97
CA ASP A 590 -14.61 28.31 29.81
C ASP A 590 -13.87 26.96 29.87
N HIS A 591 -14.51 25.86 29.42
CA HIS A 591 -13.89 24.54 29.43
C HIS A 591 -12.70 24.45 28.45
N GLU A 592 -12.70 25.24 27.38
CA GLU A 592 -11.59 25.25 26.40
C GLU A 592 -10.30 25.82 26.98
N TYR A 593 -10.39 26.60 28.06
CA TYR A 593 -9.23 27.21 28.70
C TYR A 593 -8.78 26.44 29.94
N LEU A 594 -9.26 25.22 30.17
CA LEU A 594 -8.90 24.44 31.37
C LEU A 594 -7.41 24.06 31.42
N ASP A 595 -6.72 24.06 30.29
CA ASP A 595 -5.28 23.75 30.21
C ASP A 595 -4.41 25.01 30.05
N TYR A 596 -5.01 26.20 30.05
CA TYR A 596 -4.27 27.45 29.86
C TYR A 596 -3.60 27.84 31.17
N ASP A 597 -2.32 28.22 31.10
CA ASP A 597 -1.65 28.88 32.20
C ASP A 597 -2.25 30.28 32.45
N ASN A 598 -1.84 30.91 33.55
CA ASN A 598 -2.38 32.22 33.92
C ASN A 598 -2.10 33.30 32.86
N VAL A 599 -1.01 33.20 32.10
CA VAL A 599 -0.64 34.20 31.07
C VAL A 599 -1.57 34.06 29.87
N ALA A 600 -1.65 32.85 29.30
CA ALA A 600 -2.52 32.54 28.17
C ALA A 600 -4.00 32.81 28.50
N TYR A 601 -4.42 32.53 29.73
CA TYR A 601 -5.79 32.81 30.16
C TYR A 601 -6.12 34.30 30.19
N GLU A 602 -5.20 35.15 30.67
CA GLU A 602 -5.43 36.60 30.67
C GLU A 602 -5.35 37.20 29.26
N GLU A 603 -4.49 36.70 28.38
CA GLU A 603 -4.50 37.10 26.96
C GLU A 603 -5.86 36.82 26.30
N VAL A 604 -6.48 35.67 26.58
CA VAL A 604 -7.85 35.38 26.10
C VAL A 604 -8.85 36.38 26.65
N ARG A 605 -8.73 36.78 27.91
CA ARG A 605 -9.65 37.78 28.51
C ARG A 605 -9.49 39.14 27.86
N GLU A 606 -8.25 39.60 27.64
CA GLU A 606 -7.98 40.84 26.91
C GLU A 606 -8.51 40.80 25.47
N LEU A 607 -8.42 39.66 24.79
CA LEU A 607 -8.95 39.48 23.43
C LEU A 607 -10.48 39.44 23.39
N LYS A 608 -11.15 38.97 24.45
CA LYS A 608 -12.62 38.98 24.56
C LYS A 608 -13.18 40.38 24.88
N GLU A 609 -12.36 41.24 25.48
CA GLU A 609 -12.72 42.62 25.81
C GLU A 609 -12.52 43.60 24.64
N LYS A 610 -11.75 43.21 23.61
CA LYS A 610 -11.60 43.91 22.32
C LYS A 610 -12.66 43.45 21.32
#